data_AF-A0A8T4IC45-F1
#
_entry.id   AF-A0A8T4IC45-F1
#
_cell.length_a   1.000
_cell.length_b   1.000
_cell.length_c   1.000
_cell.angle_alpha   90.00
_cell.angle_beta   90.00
_cell.angle_gamma   90.00
#
_symmetry.space_group_name_H-M   'P 1'
#
loop_
_entity.id
_entity.type
_entity.pdbx_description
1 polymer ?
#
loop_
_entity_poly.entity_id
_entity_poly.type
_entity_poly.pdbx_seq_one_letter_code
_entity_poly.pdbx_strand_id
1 'polypeptide(L)' 'AFIRALTREGRLQSRITATERGDHVTGDAINDWVRGRARQAGLTGWEKITAHGLRRGGAQAIADAGGDPTA' A
#
# COMPACT_ATOMS: atom_id res chain seq x y z
N ALA A 1 8.51 14.49 8.45
CA ALA A 1 9.10 13.65 7.39
C ALA A 1 8.80 14.30 6.03
N PHE A 2 9.80 14.44 5.14
CA PHE A 2 9.56 14.92 3.78
C PHE A 2 8.78 13.85 2.99
N ILE A 3 7.57 14.19 2.55
CA ILE A 3 6.73 13.28 1.74
C ILE A 3 7.48 13.00 0.43
N ARG A 4 7.75 11.73 0.13
CA ARG A 4 8.38 11.27 -1.12
C ARG A 4 7.30 10.98 -2.18
N ALA A 5 7.60 11.26 -3.45
CA ALA A 5 6.73 10.94 -4.58
C ALA A 5 7.15 9.61 -5.21
N LEU A 6 6.17 8.82 -5.68
CA LEU A 6 6.41 7.66 -6.53
C LEU A 6 6.57 8.13 -7.98
N THR A 7 7.71 7.86 -8.61
CA THR A 7 7.95 8.20 -10.03
C THR A 7 7.25 7.21 -10.95
N ARG A 8 7.18 7.55 -12.24
CA ARG A 8 6.62 6.67 -13.28
C ARG A 8 7.37 5.34 -13.40
N GLU A 9 8.66 5.31 -13.06
CA GLU A 9 9.46 4.08 -12.99
C GLU A 9 9.33 3.34 -11.65
N GLY A 10 8.41 3.74 -10.77
CA GLY A 10 8.16 3.08 -9.49
C GLY A 10 9.20 3.36 -8.40
N ARG A 11 9.96 4.46 -8.51
CA ARG A 11 10.97 4.84 -7.50
C ARG A 11 10.43 5.89 -6.54
N LEU A 12 10.84 5.84 -5.26
CA LEU A 12 10.54 6.89 -4.30
C LEU A 12 11.58 8.02 -4.40
N GLN A 13 11.16 9.22 -4.78
CA GLN A 13 12.02 10.39 -4.92
C GLN A 13 11.54 11.58 -4.09
N SER A 14 12.42 12.57 -3.87
CA SER A 14 12.02 13.83 -3.26
C SER A 14 10.97 14.54 -4.13
N ARG A 15 9.89 15.03 -3.51
CA ARG A 15 8.84 15.81 -4.21
C ARG A 15 9.38 17.07 -4.89
N ILE A 16 10.52 17.60 -4.44
CA ILE A 16 11.16 18.80 -5.00
C ILE A 16 11.85 18.49 -6.33
N THR A 17 12.42 17.29 -6.47
CA THR A 17 13.26 16.93 -7.63
C THR A 17 12.55 16.06 -8.67
N ALA A 18 11.37 15.52 -8.35
CA ALA A 18 10.59 14.69 -9.27
C ALA A 18 9.94 15.56 -10.37
N THR A 19 10.57 15.62 -11.54
CA THR A 19 10.09 16.32 -12.74
C THR A 19 9.06 15.52 -13.53
N GLU A 20 9.12 14.17 -13.49
CA GLU A 20 8.05 13.28 -13.97
C GLU A 20 7.35 12.61 -12.80
N ARG A 21 6.15 13.10 -12.48
CA ARG A 21 5.27 12.48 -11.48
C ARG A 21 4.52 11.36 -12.16
N GLY A 22 4.49 10.18 -11.56
CA GLY A 22 3.54 9.16 -11.98
C GLY A 22 2.11 9.69 -11.83
N ASP A 23 1.19 9.19 -12.66
CA ASP A 23 -0.22 9.55 -12.54
C ASP A 23 -0.72 9.28 -11.12
N HIS A 24 -1.59 10.16 -10.63
CA HIS A 24 -2.24 9.94 -9.34
C HIS A 24 -3.03 8.64 -9.42
N VAL A 25 -2.58 7.62 -8.70
CA VAL A 25 -3.30 6.35 -8.64
C VAL A 25 -4.52 6.54 -7.73
N THR A 26 -5.70 6.23 -8.25
CA THR A 26 -6.93 6.28 -7.46
C THR A 26 -6.93 5.17 -6.41
N GLY A 27 -7.71 5.34 -5.34
CA GLY A 27 -7.87 4.30 -4.32
C GLY A 27 -8.38 2.97 -4.91
N ASP A 28 -9.20 3.03 -5.95
CA ASP A 28 -9.71 1.85 -6.65
C ASP A 28 -8.61 1.11 -7.41
N ALA A 29 -7.79 1.82 -8.17
CA ALA A 29 -6.66 1.21 -8.87
C ALA A 29 -5.67 0.52 -7.90
N ILE A 30 -5.46 1.10 -6.70
CA ILE A 30 -4.67 0.46 -5.65
C ILE A 30 -5.35 -0.83 -5.16
N ASN A 31 -6.66 -0.80 -4.90
CA ASN A 31 -7.38 -2.00 -4.45
C ASN A 31 -7.35 -3.11 -5.51
N ASP A 32 -7.47 -2.78 -6.79
CA ASP A 32 -7.39 -3.76 -7.88
C ASP A 32 -6.01 -4.41 -7.98
N TRP A 33 -4.93 -3.63 -7.79
CA TRP A 33 -3.58 -4.19 -7.70
C TRP A 33 -3.37 -5.10 -6.50
N VAL A 34 -3.95 -4.76 -5.35
CA VAL A 34 -3.91 -5.59 -4.13
C VAL A 34 -4.65 -6.90 -4.38
N ARG A 35 -5.87 -6.85 -4.91
CA ARG A 35 -6.68 -8.02 -5.27
C ARG A 35 -5.98 -8.91 -6.29
N GLY A 36 -5.38 -8.31 -7.32
CA GLY A 36 -4.61 -9.02 -8.34
C GLY A 36 -3.45 -9.81 -7.74
N ARG A 37 -2.68 -9.20 -6.82
CA ARG A 37 -1.61 -9.88 -6.09
C ARG A 37 -2.12 -10.97 -5.17
N ALA A 38 -3.21 -10.73 -4.43
CA ALA A 38 -3.83 -11.71 -3.56
C ALA A 38 -4.33 -12.95 -4.33
N ARG A 39 -4.92 -12.73 -5.52
CA ARG A 39 -5.32 -13.80 -6.42
C ARG A 39 -4.12 -14.63 -6.89
N GLN A 40 -3.04 -13.97 -7.30
CA GLN A 40 -1.79 -14.64 -7.72
C GLN A 40 -1.15 -15.46 -6.59
N ALA A 41 -1.30 -15.01 -5.34
CA ALA A 41 -0.87 -15.74 -4.16
C ALA A 41 -1.81 -16.89 -3.74
N GLY A 42 -2.92 -17.11 -4.46
CA GLY A 42 -3.87 -18.18 -4.14
C GLY A 42 -4.71 -17.95 -2.87
N LEU A 43 -4.84 -16.69 -2.42
CA LEU A 43 -5.61 -16.38 -1.22
C LEU A 43 -7.11 -16.54 -1.47
N THR A 44 -7.80 -17.26 -0.59
CA THR A 44 -9.26 -17.37 -0.61
C THR A 44 -9.91 -16.05 -0.23
N GLY A 45 -10.94 -15.63 -0.95
CA GLY A 45 -11.63 -14.36 -0.69
C GLY A 45 -10.82 -13.11 -1.08
N TRP A 46 -9.88 -13.27 -2.02
CA TRP A 46 -9.00 -12.21 -2.52
C TRP A 46 -9.76 -10.96 -2.99
N GLU A 47 -11.01 -11.10 -3.44
CA GLU A 47 -11.90 -10.02 -3.91
C GLU A 47 -12.19 -8.99 -2.80
N LYS A 48 -12.21 -9.45 -1.54
CA LYS A 48 -12.53 -8.64 -0.36
C LYS A 48 -11.30 -7.97 0.25
N ILE A 49 -10.09 -8.33 -0.21
CA ILE A 49 -8.85 -7.76 0.30
C ILE A 49 -8.73 -6.32 -0.22
N THR A 50 -8.48 -5.39 0.70
CA THR A 50 -8.33 -3.96 0.42
C THR A 50 -7.02 -3.44 0.98
N ALA A 51 -6.49 -2.37 0.40
CA ALA A 51 -5.29 -1.70 0.91
C ALA A 51 -5.46 -1.24 2.37
N HIS A 52 -6.65 -0.74 2.71
CA HIS A 52 -6.96 -0.37 4.09
C HIS A 52 -7.00 -1.58 5.03
N GLY A 53 -7.58 -2.70 4.60
CA GLY A 53 -7.61 -3.95 5.35
C GLY A 53 -6.22 -4.51 5.65
N LEU A 54 -5.30 -4.44 4.68
CA LEU A 54 -3.91 -4.84 4.88
C LEU A 54 -3.18 -3.99 5.94
N ARG A 55 -3.41 -2.68 5.94
CA ARG A 55 -2.89 -1.79 6.99
C ARG A 55 -3.42 -2.18 8.37
N ARG A 56 -4.72 -2.48 8.47
CA ARG A 56 -5.34 -2.95 9.72
C ARG A 56 -4.78 -4.29 10.18
N GLY A 57 -4.56 -5.23 9.27
CA GLY A 57 -3.97 -6.54 9.60
C GLY A 57 -2.56 -6.43 10.18
N GLY A 58 -1.71 -5.57 9.61
CA GLY A 58 -0.37 -5.30 10.17
C GLY A 58 -0.43 -4.67 11.57
N ALA A 59 -1.31 -3.70 11.78
CA ALA A 59 -1.53 -3.10 13.10
C ALA A 59 -2.05 -4.11 14.12
N GLN A 60 -2.96 -5.01 13.71
CA GLN A 60 -3.46 -6.09 14.56
C GLN A 60 -2.34 -7.07 14.92
N ALA A 61 -1.50 -7.48 13.97
CA ALA A 61 -0.37 -8.37 14.23
C ALA A 61 0.66 -7.75 15.19
N ILE A 62 0.92 -6.44 15.09
CA ILE A 62 1.78 -5.71 16.04
C ILE A 62 1.16 -5.71 17.44
N ALA A 63 -0.14 -5.44 17.55
CA ALA A 63 -0.86 -5.46 18.82
C ALA A 63 -0.91 -6.87 19.43
N ASP A 64 -1.16 -7.91 18.63
CA ASP A 64 -1.21 -9.31 19.06
C ASP A 64 0.17 -9.80 19.55
N ALA A 65 1.26 -9.25 19.01
CA ALA A 65 2.63 -9.49 19.48
C ALA A 65 2.99 -8.68 20.75
N GLY A 66 2.05 -7.94 21.33
CA GLY A 66 2.26 -7.10 22.52
C GLY A 66 3.01 -5.79 22.24
N GLY A 67 3.19 -5.41 20.98
CA GLY A 67 3.74 -4.12 20.58
C GLY A 67 2.68 -3.03 20.54
N ASP A 68 3.10 -1.78 20.68
CA ASP A 68 2.20 -0.63 20.49
C ASP A 68 1.96 -0.41 18.98
N PRO A 69 0.72 -0.57 18.47
CA PRO A 69 0.40 -0.38 17.06
C PRO A 69 0.36 1.09 16.64
N THR A 70 0.55 2.02 17.58
CA THR A 70 0.55 3.47 17.39
C THR A 70 1.91 4.14 17.62
N ALA A 71 2.92 3.39 18.08
CA ALA A 71 4.29 3.87 18.30
C ALA A 71 5.13 3.98 17.02
#